data_AF-A0A6G3Z5N3-F1
#
_entry.id   AF-A0A6G3Z5N3-F1
#
_cell.length_a   1.000
_cell.length_b   1.000
_cell.length_c   1.000
_cell.angle_alpha   90.00
_cell.angle_beta   90.00
_cell.angle_gamma   90.00
#
_symmetry.space_group_name_H-M   'P 1'
#
loop_
_entity.id
_entity.type
_entity.pdbx_description
1 polymer ?
#
loop_
_entity_poly.entity_id
_entity_poly.type
_entity_poly.pdbx_seq_one_letter_code
_entity_poly.pdbx_strand_id
1 'polypeptide(L)' 'MSISLCMIVKNEAKHLPRCLDSVQDYVDEIIVLDTGSQDET' A
#
# COMPACT_ATOMS: atom_id res chain seq x y z
N MET A 1 -8.32 10.15 -17.31
CA MET A 1 -6.93 9.97 -16.86
C MET A 1 -6.98 8.98 -15.71
N SER A 2 -6.04 8.04 -15.66
CA SER A 2 -6.00 7.03 -14.59
C SER A 2 -4.78 7.27 -13.69
N ILE A 3 -4.95 7.05 -12.39
CA ILE A 3 -3.93 7.27 -11.37
C ILE A 3 -3.65 5.94 -10.66
N SER A 4 -2.37 5.54 -10.65
CA SER A 4 -1.87 4.39 -9.89
C SER A 4 -1.07 4.85 -8.68
N LEU A 5 -1.33 4.25 -7.52
CA LEU A 5 -0.51 4.37 -6.32
C LEU A 5 0.53 3.25 -6.32
N CYS A 6 1.81 3.62 -6.42
CA CYS A 6 2.92 2.67 -6.30
C CYS A 6 3.60 2.84 -4.94
N MET A 7 3.64 1.77 -4.15
CA MET A 7 4.22 1.74 -2.81
C MET A 7 5.32 0.68 -2.72
N ILE A 8 6.40 1.01 -2.03
CA ILE A 8 7.43 0.07 -1.61
C ILE A 8 7.30 -0.07 -0.09
N VAL A 9 7.10 -1.29 0.40
CA VAL A 9 6.72 -1.56 1.79
C VAL A 9 7.73 -2.51 2.45
N LYS A 10 7.90 -2.34 3.77
CA LYS A 10 8.63 -3.27 4.64
C LYS A 10 8.17 -3.12 6.09
N ASN A 11 7.65 -4.18 6.69
CA ASN A 11 7.21 -4.24 8.08
C ASN A 11 6.17 -3.17 8.46
N GLU A 12 5.12 -3.02 7.65
CA GLU A 12 4.07 -2.01 7.83
C GLU A 12 2.71 -2.60 8.22
N ALA A 13 2.65 -3.84 8.75
CA ALA A 13 1.40 -4.49 9.15
C ALA A 13 0.47 -3.60 10.02
N LYS A 14 1.08 -2.75 10.86
CA LYS A 14 0.37 -1.83 11.76
C LYS A 14 -0.29 -0.64 11.04
N HIS A 15 0.28 -0.18 9.94
CA HIS A 15 -0.09 1.11 9.33
C HIS A 15 -0.62 0.99 7.91
N LEU A 16 -0.20 -0.05 7.18
CA LEU A 16 -0.62 -0.30 5.80
C LEU A 16 -2.14 -0.34 5.64
N PRO A 17 -2.94 -1.02 6.51
CA PRO A 17 -4.40 -1.03 6.34
C PRO A 17 -5.01 0.37 6.35
N ARG A 18 -4.67 1.18 7.35
CA ARG A 18 -5.17 2.56 7.46
C ARG A 18 -4.71 3.43 6.28
N CYS A 19 -3.49 3.20 5.78
CA CYS A 19 -2.99 3.92 4.61
C CYS A 19 -3.83 3.60 3.38
N LEU A 20 -4.05 2.31 3.10
CA LEU A 20 -4.84 1.84 1.96
C LEU A 20 -6.29 2.35 2.04
N ASP A 21 -6.92 2.26 3.21
CA ASP A 21 -8.27 2.78 3.45
C ASP A 21 -8.38 4.28 3.13
N SER A 22 -7.33 5.06 3.40
CA SER A 22 -7.35 6.51 3.18
C SER A 22 -7.17 6.94 1.72
N VAL A 23 -6.66 6.05 0.85
CA VAL A 23 -6.27 6.38 -0.53
C VAL A 23 -7.09 5.66 -1.59
N GLN A 24 -7.76 4.56 -1.24
CA GLN A 24 -8.49 3.70 -2.20
C GLN A 24 -9.56 4.44 -3.02
N ASP A 25 -10.20 5.48 -2.48
CA ASP A 25 -11.24 6.24 -3.18
C ASP A 25 -10.68 7.26 -4.20
N TYR A 26 -9.35 7.43 -4.24
CA TYR A 26 -8.68 8.46 -5.06
C TYR A 26 -7.84 7.90 -6.20
N VAL A 27 -7.65 6.58 -6.27
CA VAL A 27 -6.78 5.91 -7.25
C VAL A 27 -7.51 4.75 -7.91
N ASP A 28 -7.17 4.46 -9.16
CA ASP A 28 -7.78 3.36 -9.90
C ASP A 28 -7.06 2.03 -9.65
N GLU A 29 -5.78 2.10 -9.25
CA GLU A 29 -4.90 0.95 -9.07
C GLU A 29 -3.93 1.19 -7.90
N ILE A 30 -3.67 0.12 -7.12
CA ILE A 30 -2.66 0.12 -6.06
C ILE A 30 -1.66 -1.01 -6.34
N ILE A 31 -0.38 -0.64 -6.47
CA ILE A 31 0.74 -1.56 -6.69
C ILE A 31 1.62 -1.51 -5.43
N VAL A 32 1.69 -2.62 -4.71
CA VAL A 32 2.53 -2.76 -3.50
C VAL A 32 3.70 -3.70 -3.78
N LEU A 33 4.91 -3.20 -3.63
CA LEU A 33 6.14 -3.99 -3.66
C LEU A 33 6.66 -4.18 -2.23
N ASP A 34 6.53 -5.40 -1.72
CA ASP A 34 7.17 -5.79 -0.46
C ASP A 34 8.68 -6.03 -0.64
N THR A 35 9.50 -5.54 0.30
CA THR A 35 10.97 -5.66 0.25
C THR A 35 11.54 -6.58 1.33
N GLY A 36 10.79 -7.63 1.66
CA GLY A 36 11.17 -8.64 2.63
C GLY A 36 10.69 -8.28 4.04
N SER A 37 9.38 -8.09 4.17
CA SER A 37 8.74 -8.01 5.47
C SER A 37 8.91 -9.32 6.25
N GLN A 38 9.00 -9.19 7.57
CA GLN A 38 9.10 -10.30 8.54
C GLN A 38 7.94 -10.29 9.55
N ASP A 39 6.98 -9.39 9.35
CA ASP A 39 5.72 -9.32 10.06
C ASP A 39 4.55 -9.68 9.11
N GLU A 40 3.32 -9.40 9.54
CA GLU A 40 2.09 -9.70 8.80
C GLU A 40 1.68 -8.55 7.86
N THR A 41 2.67 -7.89 7.22
CA THR A 41 2.42 -6.90 6.14
C THR A 41 1.76 -7.59 4.95
#